data_AF-A0A8J7W0I5-F1
#
_entry.id   AF-A0A8J7W0I5-F1
#
_cell.length_a   1.000
_cell.length_b   1.000
_cell.length_c   1.000
_cell.angle_alpha   90.00
_cell.angle_beta   90.00
_cell.angle_gamma   90.00
#
_symmetry.space_group_name_H-M   'P 1'
#
loop_
_entity.id
_entity.type
_entity.pdbx_description
1 polymer ?
#
loop_
_entity_poly.entity_id
_entity_poly.type
_entity_poly.pdbx_seq_one_letter_code
_entity_poly.pdbx_strand_id
1 'polypeptide(L)' 'MKSCKNCGLGTKENNGLISCFKDKTLKQPEEDKEGCLYYIETRSEEDEPLTPFQHLLLKEDELKERKMKGVTPIIF' A
#
# COMPACT_ATOMS: atom_id res chain seq x y z
N MET A 1 7.03 12.03 -5.41
CA MET A 1 5.73 11.71 -6.05
C MET A 1 5.40 10.26 -5.75
N LYS A 2 4.19 10.00 -5.27
CA LYS A 2 3.70 8.64 -5.01
C LYS A 2 3.23 8.04 -6.33
N SER A 3 3.83 6.93 -6.74
CA SER A 3 3.54 6.30 -8.03
C SER A 3 3.43 4.79 -7.86
N CYS A 4 2.68 4.13 -8.75
CA CYS A 4 2.51 2.67 -8.71
C CYS A 4 3.83 1.88 -8.72
N LYS A 5 4.86 2.38 -9.43
CA LYS A 5 6.20 1.75 -9.43
C LYS A 5 6.89 1.70 -8.06
N ASN A 6 6.51 2.59 -7.15
CA ASN A 6 7.10 2.71 -5.81
C ASN A 6 6.12 2.23 -4.73
N CYS A 7 5.07 1.50 -5.13
CA CYS A 7 4.08 0.96 -4.21
C CYS A 7 4.45 -0.47 -3.84
N GLY A 8 4.54 -0.78 -2.55
CA GLY A 8 4.79 -2.13 -2.06
C GLY A 8 3.67 -3.13 -2.40
N LEU A 9 2.50 -2.65 -2.84
CA LEU A 9 1.39 -3.48 -3.34
C LEU A 9 1.48 -3.79 -4.83
N GLY A 10 2.41 -3.17 -5.55
CA GLY A 10 2.54 -3.27 -6.99
C GLY A 10 3.47 -4.39 -7.40
N THR A 11 2.97 -5.34 -8.18
CA THR A 11 3.80 -6.36 -8.83
C THR A 11 3.98 -5.99 -10.30
N LYS A 12 5.22 -5.99 -10.78
CA LYS A 12 5.51 -5.71 -12.19
C LYS A 12 5.14 -6.93 -13.05
N GLU A 13 4.26 -6.72 -14.03
CA GLU A 13 3.88 -7.73 -15.00
C GLU A 13 4.78 -7.67 -16.25
N ASN A 14 4.80 -8.76 -17.04
CA ASN A 14 5.57 -8.85 -18.29
C ASN A 14 5.22 -7.76 -19.31
N ASN A 15 4.01 -7.21 -19.23
CA ASN A 15 3.51 -6.18 -20.15
C ASN A 15 4.00 -4.76 -19.79
N GLY A 16 4.88 -4.62 -18.79
CA GLY A 16 5.36 -3.32 -18.31
C GLY A 16 4.37 -2.56 -17.41
N LEU A 17 3.21 -3.16 -17.15
CA LEU A 17 2.20 -2.61 -16.23
C LEU A 17 2.44 -3.10 -14.79
N ILE A 18 1.88 -2.37 -13.83
CA ILE A 18 1.88 -2.74 -12.41
C ILE A 18 0.53 -3.35 -12.06
N SER A 19 0.52 -4.59 -11.61
CA SER A 19 -0.66 -5.22 -11.03
C SER A 19 -0.79 -4.80 -9.56
N CYS A 20 -1.87 -4.09 -9.24
CA CYS A 20 -2.17 -3.68 -7.86
C CYS A 20 -2.82 -4.85 -7.10
N PHE A 21 -2.16 -5.34 -6.05
CA PHE A 21 -2.67 -6.47 -5.26
C PHE A 21 -4.03 -6.18 -4.59
N LYS A 22 -4.28 -4.92 -4.19
CA LYS A 22 -5.53 -4.50 -3.53
C LYS A 22 -6.71 -4.38 -4.49
N ASP A 23 -6.54 -3.59 -5.54
CA ASP A 23 -7.61 -3.30 -6.50
C ASP A 23 -7.79 -4.43 -7.52
N LYS A 24 -6.81 -5.35 -7.62
CA LYS A 24 -6.72 -6.40 -8.65
C LYS A 24 -6.84 -5.83 -10.07
N THR A 25 -6.28 -4.63 -10.29
CA THR A 25 -6.27 -3.93 -11.57
C THR A 25 -4.85 -3.67 -12.05
N LEU A 26 -4.68 -3.61 -13.36
CA LEU A 26 -3.43 -3.19 -13.99
C LEU A 26 -3.37 -1.67 -14.07
N LYS A 27 -2.25 -1.10 -13.63
CA LYS A 27 -1.99 0.33 -13.53
C LYS A 27 -0.69 0.69 -14.25
N GLN A 28 -0.63 1.91 -14.78
CA GLN A 28 0.64 2.39 -15.31
C GLN A 28 1.63 2.68 -14.16
N PRO A 29 2.93 2.34 -14.32
CA PRO A 29 3.92 2.55 -13.28
C PRO A 29 4.07 4.02 -12.87
N GLU A 30 3.89 4.94 -13.81
CA GLU A 30 3.95 6.40 -13.62
C GLU A 30 2.62 7.01 -13.15
N GLU A 31 1.55 6.21 -13.02
CA GLU A 31 0.25 6.70 -12.59
C GLU A 31 0.40 7.36 -11.20
N ASP A 32 -0.05 8.61 -11.11
CA ASP A 32 -0.03 9.36 -9.86
C ASP A 32 -0.99 8.73 -8.85
N LYS A 33 -0.44 8.42 -7.67
CA LYS A 33 -1.14 7.77 -6.55
C LYS A 33 -1.17 8.65 -5.30
N GLU A 34 -1.03 9.97 -5.41
CA GLU A 34 -1.16 10.87 -4.26
C GLU A 34 -2.48 10.68 -3.49
N GLY A 35 -3.58 10.39 -4.20
CA GLY A 35 -4.90 10.10 -3.61
C GLY A 35 -5.14 8.63 -3.20
N CYS A 36 -4.17 7.73 -3.37
CA CYS A 36 -4.38 6.32 -3.07
C CYS A 36 -4.29 6.04 -1.57
N LEU A 37 -5.42 5.69 -0.96
CA LEU A 37 -5.51 5.38 0.47
C LEU A 37 -4.65 4.17 0.89
N TYR A 38 -4.42 3.24 -0.05
CA TYR A 38 -3.65 2.03 0.18
C TYR A 38 -2.18 2.16 -0.26
N TYR A 39 -1.74 3.35 -0.66
CA TYR A 39 -0.33 3.55 -0.99
C TYR A 39 0.56 3.31 0.23
N ILE A 40 1.54 2.44 0.05
CA ILE A 40 2.60 2.14 1.00
C ILE A 40 3.91 1.99 0.21
N GLU A 41 4.98 2.59 0.71
CA GLU A 41 6.31 2.42 0.11
C GLU A 41 6.79 0.98 0.30
N THR A 42 7.62 0.52 -0.63
CA THR A 42 8.25 -0.80 -0.52
C THR A 42 9.17 -0.81 0.70
N ARG A 43 8.87 -1.68 1.65
CA ARG A 43 9.59 -1.95 2.87
C ARG A 43 10.25 -3.31 2.79
N SER A 44 11.37 -3.44 3.48
CA SER A 44 12.11 -4.68 3.69
C SER A 44 12.30 -4.90 5.18
N GLU A 45 12.30 -6.16 5.60
CA GLU A 45 12.55 -6.60 6.96
C GLU A 45 13.71 -7.60 6.91
N GLU A 46 14.77 -7.37 7.69
CA GLU A 46 15.99 -8.21 7.68
C GLU A 46 16.59 -8.42 6.28
N ASP A 47 16.67 -7.34 5.49
CA ASP A 47 17.12 -7.34 4.08
C ASP A 47 16.22 -8.14 3.11
N GLU A 48 15.11 -8.71 3.56
CA GLU A 48 14.11 -9.34 2.70
C GLU A 48 12.98 -8.36 2.33
N PRO A 49 12.67 -8.17 1.03
CA PRO A 49 11.56 -7.33 0.63
C PRO A 49 10.23 -7.97 1.06
N LEU A 50 9.39 -7.19 1.74
CA LEU A 50 8.07 -7.67 2.13
C LEU A 50 7.20 -7.94 0.89
N THR A 51 6.39 -8.99 0.98
CA THR A 51 5.44 -9.34 -0.07
C THR A 51 4.34 -8.28 -0.23
N PRO A 52 3.66 -8.19 -1.39
CA PRO A 52 2.50 -7.31 -1.56
C PRO A 52 1.40 -7.55 -0.53
N PHE A 53 1.25 -8.80 -0.07
CA PHE A 53 0.30 -9.15 0.97
C PHE A 53 0.69 -8.57 2.34
N GLN A 54 1.96 -8.69 2.75
CA GLN A 54 2.45 -8.10 4.01
C GLN A 54 2.31 -6.57 4.01
N HIS A 55 2.65 -5.92 2.91
CA HIS A 55 2.43 -4.48 2.74
C HIS A 55 0.95 -4.09 2.88
N LEU A 56 0.04 -4.92 2.36
CA LEU A 56 -1.39 -4.66 2.47
C LEU A 56 -1.84 -4.74 3.93
N LEU A 57 -1.40 -5.75 4.67
CA LEU A 57 -1.72 -5.91 6.09
C LEU A 57 -1.26 -4.68 6.90
N LEU A 58 -0.01 -4.26 6.72
CA LEU A 58 0.54 -3.07 7.38
C LEU A 58 -0.29 -1.82 7.06
N LYS A 59 -0.70 -1.67 5.79
CA LYS A 59 -1.47 -0.50 5.38
C LYS A 59 -2.90 -0.51 5.90
N GLU A 60 -3.54 -1.68 5.91
CA GLU A 60 -4.88 -1.84 6.47
C GLU A 60 -4.89 -1.59 7.97
N ASP A 61 -3.84 -1.97 8.69
CA ASP A 61 -3.69 -1.67 10.11
C ASP A 61 -3.53 -0.16 10.35
N GLU A 62 -2.66 0.53 9.61
CA GLU A 62 -2.51 2.00 9.67
C GLU A 62 -3.84 2.72 9.40
N LEU A 63 -4.62 2.24 8.42
CA LEU A 63 -5.94 2.79 8.11
C LEU A 63 -6.98 2.51 9.21
N LYS A 64 -6.93 1.35 9.86
CA LYS A 64 -7.78 1.01 11.01
C LYS A 64 -7.45 1.90 12.20
N GLU A 65 -6.17 2.06 12.54
CA GLU A 65 -5.73 2.94 13.63
C GLU A 65 -6.15 4.41 13.38
N ARG A 66 -6.05 4.89 12.14
CA ARG A 66 -6.53 6.24 11.78
C ARG A 66 -8.05 6.38 11.96
N LYS A 67 -8.82 5.35 11.64
CA LYS A 67 -10.27 5.34 11.91
C LYS A 67 -10.56 5.30 13.42
N MET A 68 -9.73 4.62 14.20
CA MET A 68 -9.90 4.50 15.66
C MET A 68 -9.46 5.75 16.41
N LYS A 69 -8.46 6.51 15.93
CA LYS A 69 -8.05 7.79 16.54
C LYS A 69 -9.09 8.91 16.45
N GLY A 70 -10.21 8.70 15.75
CA GLY A 70 -11.40 9.56 15.81
C GLY A 70 -12.36 9.23 16.96
N VAL A 71 -12.13 8.15 17.69
CA VAL A 71 -12.89 7.76 18.89
C VAL A 71 -11.92 7.80 20.05
N THR A 72 -11.78 8.95 20.69
CA THR A 72 -11.16 9.05 22.00
C THR A 72 -11.92 8.09 22.93
N PRO A 73 -11.32 7.00 23.45
CA PRO A 73 -11.97 6.30 24.53
C PRO A 73 -11.93 7.24 25.73
N ILE A 74 -13.10 7.73 26.14
CA ILE A 74 -13.27 8.33 27.46
C ILE A 74 -12.98 7.20 28.44
N ILE A 75 -11.78 7.24 29.02
CA ILE A 75 -11.40 6.36 30.12
C ILE A 75 -12.28 6.79 31.31
N PHE A 76 -13.17 5.89 31.75
CA PHE A 76 -13.89 6.00 33.03
C PHE A 76 -13.02 5.41 34.15
#